data_AF-A0A6P5MJN1-F1
#
_entry.id   AF-A0A6P5MJN1-F1
#
_cell.length_a   1.000
_cell.length_b   1.000
_cell.length_c   1.000
_cell.angle_alpha   90.00
_cell.angle_beta   90.00
_cell.angle_gamma   90.00
#
_symmetry.space_group_name_H-M   'P 1'
#
loop_
_entity.id
_entity.type
_entity.pdbx_description
1 polymer ?
#
loop_
_entity_poly.entity_id
_entity_poly.type
_entity_poly.pdbx_seq_one_letter_code
_entity_poly.pdbx_strand_id
1 'polypeptide(L)'
;MMDSCEGARKGIEEVKLKDGENVSAQHESCQLPITCFTEIVNDASLHFQIIQFPKQIYVWVGYTSAKLGNLYAAAHTRPNNNVSITSLMGGTSDNTGSGLACRLVLKTGLNVILACNIPKNSPMIEAEAEKILVQKLNSMGYGMS
;
A
#
# COMPACT_ATOMS: atom_id res chain seq x y z
N MET A 1 22.79 27.41 -18.99
CA MET A 1 21.57 27.87 -18.29
C MET A 1 21.45 26.99 -17.05
N MET A 2 21.76 27.58 -15.89
CA MET A 2 21.82 27.02 -14.53
C MET A 2 22.56 25.68 -14.31
N ASP A 3 23.87 25.78 -14.06
CA ASP A 3 24.57 25.03 -13.01
C ASP A 3 24.30 25.71 -11.64
N SER A 4 24.01 24.93 -10.60
CA SER A 4 24.14 25.31 -9.15
C SER A 4 23.49 24.23 -8.28
N CYS A 5 24.05 23.73 -7.17
CA CYS A 5 25.24 24.11 -6.43
C CYS A 5 25.77 22.87 -5.71
N GLU A 6 26.98 22.46 -6.09
CA GLU A 6 27.94 21.83 -5.21
C GLU A 6 28.52 22.93 -4.31
N GLY A 7 28.43 22.80 -2.99
CA GLY A 7 29.04 23.78 -2.10
C GLY A 7 28.53 23.77 -0.67
N ALA A 8 29.25 23.06 0.21
CA ALA A 8 29.74 23.59 1.48
C ALA A 8 30.49 22.49 2.27
N ARG A 9 31.69 22.14 1.82
CA ARG A 9 32.71 21.61 2.74
C ARG A 9 33.35 22.81 3.42
N LYS A 10 33.07 23.05 4.70
CA LYS A 10 33.93 23.84 5.58
C LYS A 10 33.72 23.46 7.04
N GLY A 11 34.80 22.89 7.60
CA GLY A 11 35.26 23.03 8.98
C GLY A 11 34.27 22.78 10.11
N ILE A 12 34.39 21.61 10.74
CA ILE A 12 34.17 21.53 12.19
C ILE A 12 35.52 21.18 12.79
N GLU A 13 36.16 22.18 13.38
CA GLU A 13 37.31 21.99 14.26
C GLU A 13 36.90 21.12 15.45
N GLU A 14 37.80 20.21 15.81
CA GLU A 14 37.67 19.26 16.90
C GLU A 14 37.64 20.01 18.25
N VAL A 15 36.44 20.36 18.74
CA VAL A 15 36.27 20.84 20.12
C VAL A 15 36.08 19.63 21.02
N LYS A 16 37.19 19.20 21.64
CA LYS A 16 37.23 18.14 22.65
C LYS A 16 36.52 18.64 23.93
N LEU A 17 35.30 18.18 24.17
CA LEU A 17 34.62 18.32 25.46
C LEU A 17 34.41 16.94 26.06
N LYS A 18 34.78 16.84 27.34
CA LYS A 18 34.91 15.63 28.13
C LYS A 18 33.56 15.04 28.54
N ASP A 19 33.58 13.71 28.56
CA ASP A 19 32.82 12.77 29.38
C ASP A 19 31.30 12.62 29.12
N GLY A 20 30.99 11.49 28.46
CA GLY A 20 29.85 10.62 28.80
C GLY A 20 28.50 10.96 28.17
N GLU A 21 28.23 10.40 26.98
CA GLU A 21 27.09 9.51 26.68
C GLU A 21 27.13 9.16 25.18
N ASN A 22 27.26 7.89 24.83
CA ASN A 22 27.17 7.41 23.44
C ASN A 22 25.70 7.46 23.00
N VAL A 23 25.20 8.62 22.60
CA VAL A 23 23.95 8.70 21.85
C VAL A 23 24.30 8.43 20.40
N SER A 24 24.32 7.15 20.01
CA SER A 24 24.26 6.78 18.61
C SER A 24 22.96 7.35 18.06
N ALA A 25 23.04 8.42 17.27
CA ALA A 25 21.93 8.89 16.46
C ALA A 25 21.59 7.77 15.48
N GLN A 26 20.65 6.90 15.88
CA GLN A 26 20.02 5.96 14.98
C GLN A 26 19.27 6.80 13.98
N HIS A 27 19.86 6.97 12.79
CA HIS A 27 19.11 7.39 11.64
C HIS A 27 18.22 6.19 11.25
N GLU A 28 17.14 5.97 12.01
CA GLU A 28 16.07 5.08 11.60
C GLU A 28 15.52 5.67 10.30
N SER A 29 15.97 5.13 9.18
CA SER A 29 15.31 5.39 7.92
C SER A 29 13.87 4.92 8.11
N CYS A 30 12.94 5.86 8.17
CA CYS A 30 11.51 5.62 8.32
C CYS A 30 10.99 4.97 7.01
N GLN A 31 11.36 3.71 6.80
CA GLN A 31 10.98 2.92 5.64
C GLN A 31 9.71 2.17 5.99
N LEU A 32 8.63 2.48 5.29
CA LEU A 32 7.39 1.72 5.39
C LEU A 32 7.65 0.31 4.85
N PRO A 33 7.23 -0.76 5.54
CA PRO A 33 7.36 -2.11 5.02
C PRO A 33 6.62 -2.26 3.69
N ILE A 34 7.32 -2.79 2.69
CA ILE A 34 6.79 -3.05 1.34
C ILE A 34 6.85 -4.55 1.07
N THR A 35 5.74 -5.14 0.67
CA THR A 35 5.66 -6.54 0.23
C THR A 35 5.19 -6.60 -1.22
N CYS A 36 5.99 -7.21 -2.09
CA CYS A 36 5.66 -7.42 -3.49
C CYS A 36 5.64 -8.91 -3.80
N PHE A 37 4.67 -9.37 -4.59
CA PHE A 37 4.61 -10.76 -5.04
C PHE A 37 3.76 -10.87 -6.31
N THR A 38 3.78 -12.04 -6.94
CA THR A 38 3.06 -12.29 -8.19
C THR A 38 2.50 -13.71 -8.16
N GLU A 39 1.27 -13.87 -8.62
CA GLU A 39 0.59 -15.16 -8.73
C GLU A 39 0.07 -15.34 -10.16
N ILE A 40 0.03 -16.59 -10.62
CA ILE A 40 -0.52 -16.95 -11.93
C ILE A 40 -1.92 -17.52 -11.71
N VAL A 41 -2.93 -16.88 -12.30
CA VAL A 41 -4.34 -17.29 -12.20
C VAL A 41 -4.93 -17.35 -13.61
N ASN A 42 -5.39 -18.53 -14.03
CA ASN A 42 -5.96 -18.76 -15.37
C ASN A 42 -5.07 -18.21 -16.50
N ASP A 43 -3.78 -18.57 -16.47
CA ASP A 43 -2.75 -18.12 -17.43
C ASP A 43 -2.50 -16.60 -17.47
N ALA A 44 -3.09 -15.82 -16.56
CA ALA A 44 -2.81 -14.40 -16.37
C ALA A 44 -1.94 -14.16 -15.13
N SER A 45 -1.01 -13.21 -15.23
CA SER A 45 -0.19 -12.80 -14.08
C SER A 45 -0.88 -11.70 -13.28
N LEU A 46 -1.07 -11.95 -11.99
CA LEU A 46 -1.51 -10.96 -11.01
C LEU A 46 -0.32 -10.48 -10.21
N HIS A 47 -0.05 -9.18 -10.28
CA HIS A 47 1.03 -8.55 -9.55
C HIS A 47 0.46 -7.79 -8.36
N PHE A 48 1.06 -7.98 -7.19
CA PHE A 48 0.62 -7.39 -5.94
C PHE A 48 1.74 -6.57 -5.32
N GLN A 49 1.38 -5.41 -4.79
CA GLN A 49 2.25 -4.61 -3.93
C GLN A 49 1.45 -4.11 -2.73
N ILE A 50 1.98 -4.29 -1.53
CA ILE A 50 1.38 -3.87 -0.27
C ILE A 50 2.37 -2.96 0.43
N ILE A 51 1.94 -1.76 0.82
CA ILE A 51 2.70 -0.84 1.66
C ILE A 51 1.96 -0.68 2.98
N GLN A 52 2.65 -0.99 4.08
CA GLN A 52 2.07 -1.03 5.42
C GLN A 52 2.28 0.32 6.12
N PHE A 53 1.19 0.96 6.53
CA PHE A 53 1.21 2.14 7.40
C PHE A 53 0.67 1.76 8.79
N PRO A 54 0.91 2.57 9.84
CA PRO A 54 0.48 2.22 11.21
C PRO A 54 -1.02 1.99 11.39
N LYS A 55 -1.89 2.59 10.55
CA LYS A 55 -3.36 2.53 10.69
C LYS A 55 -4.10 2.24 9.38
N GLN A 56 -3.37 1.98 8.30
CA GLN A 56 -3.94 1.75 6.98
C GLN A 56 -2.96 0.95 6.12
N ILE A 57 -3.45 0.43 5.00
CA ILE A 57 -2.62 -0.21 3.99
C ILE A 57 -2.88 0.42 2.63
N TYR A 58 -1.81 0.53 1.85
CA TYR A 58 -1.93 0.72 0.41
C TYR A 58 -1.74 -0.63 -0.27
N VAL A 59 -2.62 -0.95 -1.20
CA VAL A 59 -2.58 -2.17 -2.00
C VAL A 59 -2.66 -1.77 -3.47
N TRP A 60 -1.76 -2.34 -4.28
CA TRP A 60 -1.82 -2.27 -5.73
C TRP A 60 -1.97 -3.67 -6.31
N VAL A 61 -2.89 -3.79 -7.27
CA VAL A 61 -3.17 -5.02 -8.02
C VAL A 61 -3.06 -4.73 -9.52
N GLY A 62 -2.03 -5.29 -10.15
CA GLY A 62 -1.81 -5.29 -11.59
C GLY A 62 -2.26 -6.59 -12.25
N TYR A 63 -2.84 -6.50 -13.45
CA TYR A 63 -3.28 -7.65 -14.26
C TYR A 63 -2.53 -7.68 -15.58
N THR A 64 -1.69 -8.71 -15.81
CA THR A 64 -0.85 -9.01 -17.00
C THR A 64 0.17 -7.93 -17.38
N SER A 65 -0.17 -6.66 -17.20
CA SER A 65 0.63 -5.47 -17.38
C SER A 65 0.64 -4.70 -16.06
N ALA A 66 1.81 -4.19 -15.68
CA ALA A 66 1.98 -3.33 -14.50
C ALA A 66 1.46 -1.90 -14.75
N LYS A 67 0.16 -1.77 -15.00
CA LYS A 67 -0.51 -0.47 -15.14
C LYS A 67 -1.16 -0.06 -13.83
N LEU A 68 -1.08 1.23 -13.52
CA LEU A 68 -1.86 1.82 -12.46
C LEU A 68 -3.32 1.89 -12.92
N GLY A 69 -4.20 1.17 -12.21
CA GLY A 69 -5.64 1.20 -12.49
C GLY A 69 -6.36 2.28 -11.68
N ASN A 70 -7.67 2.09 -11.50
CA ASN A 70 -8.48 2.99 -10.68
C ASN A 70 -8.07 2.91 -9.21
N LEU A 71 -8.09 4.06 -8.53
CA LEU A 71 -7.70 4.19 -7.13
C LEU A 71 -8.94 4.42 -6.26
N TYR A 72 -9.08 3.62 -5.21
CA TYR A 72 -10.19 3.66 -4.27
C TYR A 72 -9.67 3.83 -2.85
N ALA A 73 -10.38 4.60 -2.04
CA ALA A 73 -10.19 4.63 -0.59
C ALA A 73 -11.43 4.03 0.07
N ALA A 74 -11.22 3.09 0.98
CA ALA A 74 -12.27 2.42 1.73
C ALA A 74 -11.92 2.38 3.23
N ALA A 75 -12.91 2.66 4.08
CA ALA A 75 -12.73 2.70 5.52
C ALA A 75 -14.04 2.34 6.25
N HIS A 76 -13.91 1.75 7.43
CA HIS A 76 -15.05 1.57 8.34
C HIS A 76 -15.54 2.92 8.85
N THR A 77 -16.85 3.10 8.89
CA THR A 77 -17.51 4.22 9.54
C THR A 77 -18.14 3.76 10.85
N ARG A 78 -18.08 4.61 11.87
CA ARG A 78 -18.77 4.41 13.15
C ARG A 78 -19.97 5.37 13.21
N PRO A 79 -21.08 5.03 13.89
CA PRO A 79 -21.30 3.84 14.73
C PRO A 79 -21.85 2.62 13.98
N ASN A 80 -22.47 2.81 12.81
CA ASN A 80 -22.94 1.70 11.97
C ASN A 80 -21.74 1.19 11.20
N ASN A 81 -21.26 -0.02 11.49
CA ASN A 81 -20.10 -0.74 10.94
C ASN A 81 -20.12 -0.94 9.40
N ASN A 82 -20.45 0.12 8.67
CA ASN A 82 -20.59 0.24 7.24
C ASN A 82 -19.26 0.73 6.68
N VAL A 83 -18.93 0.26 5.49
CA VAL A 83 -17.73 0.74 4.79
C VAL A 83 -18.11 1.90 3.89
N SER A 84 -17.44 3.04 4.07
CA SER A 84 -17.46 4.13 3.10
C SER A 84 -16.35 3.93 2.09
N ILE A 85 -16.68 4.10 0.81
CA ILE A 85 -15.77 3.89 -0.32
C ILE A 85 -15.88 5.08 -1.25
N THR A 86 -14.75 5.57 -1.75
CA THR A 86 -14.71 6.63 -2.74
C THR A 86 -13.64 6.36 -3.79
N SER A 87 -13.89 6.80 -5.03
CA SER A 87 -12.88 6.79 -6.10
C SER A 87 -12.06 8.07 -6.01
N LEU A 88 -10.74 7.94 -5.95
CA LEU A 88 -9.82 9.08 -5.80
C LEU A 88 -9.40 9.70 -7.13
N MET A 89 -9.42 8.93 -8.23
CA MET A 89 -8.91 9.38 -9.54
C MET A 89 -9.98 9.91 -10.49
N GLY A 90 -11.20 10.22 -10.01
CA GLY A 90 -12.24 10.94 -10.77
C GLY A 90 -12.39 10.49 -12.24
N GLY A 91 -13.12 9.42 -12.49
CA GLY A 91 -13.28 8.84 -13.82
C GLY A 91 -14.42 7.83 -13.88
N THR A 92 -14.72 7.30 -15.07
CA THR A 92 -15.88 6.44 -15.36
C THR A 92 -16.07 5.36 -14.29
N SER A 93 -17.34 5.12 -13.93
CA SER A 93 -17.89 4.36 -12.79
C SER A 93 -17.57 2.87 -12.76
N ASP A 94 -16.40 2.50 -13.25
CA ASP A 94 -15.87 1.16 -13.42
C ASP A 94 -15.53 0.62 -12.03
N ASN A 95 -16.55 0.08 -11.36
CA ASN A 95 -16.61 -0.14 -9.91
C ASN A 95 -15.99 -1.46 -9.42
N THR A 96 -15.36 -2.25 -10.28
CA THR A 96 -14.76 -3.56 -9.92
C THR A 96 -13.82 -3.45 -8.72
N GLY A 97 -12.95 -2.43 -8.69
CA GLY A 97 -12.05 -2.21 -7.55
C GLY A 97 -12.76 -1.72 -6.27
N SER A 98 -13.92 -1.07 -6.38
CA SER A 98 -14.65 -0.55 -5.21
C SER A 98 -15.24 -1.68 -4.36
N GLY A 99 -15.76 -2.74 -4.99
CA GLY A 99 -16.25 -3.92 -4.29
C GLY A 99 -15.13 -4.67 -3.58
N LEU A 100 -14.00 -4.85 -4.26
CA LEU A 100 -12.81 -5.44 -3.67
C LEU A 100 -12.30 -4.64 -2.46
N ALA A 101 -12.18 -3.32 -2.59
CA ALA A 101 -11.77 -2.46 -1.48
C ALA A 101 -12.72 -2.58 -0.28
N CYS A 102 -14.04 -2.59 -0.53
CA CYS A 102 -15.05 -2.81 0.51
C CYS A 102 -14.82 -4.11 1.28
N ARG A 103 -14.69 -5.22 0.55
CA ARG A 103 -14.59 -6.56 1.14
C ARG A 103 -13.27 -6.73 1.89
N LEU A 104 -12.17 -6.11 1.42
CA LEU A 104 -10.91 -6.08 2.16
C LEU A 104 -11.07 -5.38 3.51
N VAL A 105 -11.72 -4.22 3.55
CA VAL A 105 -11.99 -3.50 4.80
C VAL A 105 -12.87 -4.33 5.75
N LEU A 106 -13.91 -4.98 5.23
CA LEU A 106 -14.78 -5.85 6.03
C LEU A 106 -14.05 -7.09 6.59
N LYS A 107 -13.16 -7.70 5.81
CA LYS A 107 -12.44 -8.93 6.21
C LYS A 107 -11.23 -8.67 7.11
N THR A 108 -10.58 -7.53 6.98
CA THR A 108 -9.33 -7.21 7.70
C THR A 108 -9.51 -6.16 8.80
N GLY A 109 -10.59 -5.38 8.77
CA GLY A 109 -10.80 -4.26 9.69
C GLY A 109 -9.87 -3.06 9.44
N LEU A 110 -9.05 -3.09 8.40
CA LEU A 110 -8.11 -2.03 8.06
C LEU A 110 -8.74 -0.97 7.16
N ASN A 111 -8.24 0.27 7.24
CA ASN A 111 -8.47 1.26 6.19
C ASN A 111 -7.59 0.93 4.99
N VAL A 112 -8.18 0.88 3.80
CA VAL A 112 -7.51 0.41 2.58
C VAL A 112 -7.54 1.50 1.52
N ILE A 113 -6.37 1.79 0.95
CA ILE A 113 -6.24 2.49 -0.33
C ILE A 113 -5.88 1.44 -1.37
N LEU A 114 -6.74 1.21 -2.35
CA LEU A 114 -6.59 0.17 -3.36
C LEU A 114 -6.44 0.76 -4.75
N ALA A 115 -5.34 0.48 -5.43
CA ALA A 115 -5.20 0.67 -6.87
C ALA A 115 -5.44 -0.68 -7.58
N CYS A 116 -6.40 -0.75 -8.49
CA CYS A 116 -6.76 -2.02 -9.14
C CYS A 116 -6.94 -1.86 -10.65
N ASN A 117 -6.24 -2.69 -11.42
CA ASN A 117 -6.30 -2.77 -12.88
C ASN A 117 -6.86 -4.12 -13.38
N ILE A 118 -7.82 -4.73 -12.67
CA ILE A 118 -8.44 -6.00 -13.10
C ILE A 118 -9.55 -5.71 -14.13
N PRO A 119 -9.62 -6.46 -15.26
CA PRO A 119 -10.67 -6.29 -16.25
C PRO A 119 -12.05 -6.71 -15.72
N LYS A 120 -13.08 -5.91 -16.03
CA LYS A 120 -14.47 -6.12 -15.55
C LYS A 120 -15.09 -7.44 -15.99
N ASN A 121 -14.70 -7.96 -17.15
CA ASN A 121 -15.29 -9.17 -17.75
C ASN A 121 -14.75 -10.47 -17.12
N SER A 122 -14.04 -10.37 -16.00
CA SER A 122 -13.37 -11.50 -15.37
C SER A 122 -13.64 -11.55 -13.86
N PRO A 123 -14.90 -11.74 -13.43
CA PRO A 123 -15.25 -11.80 -12.00
C PRO A 123 -14.52 -12.92 -11.25
N MET A 124 -14.15 -14.00 -11.94
CA MET A 124 -13.32 -15.07 -11.35
C MET A 124 -11.91 -14.58 -10.98
N ILE A 125 -11.30 -13.70 -11.79
CA ILE A 125 -9.98 -13.13 -11.52
C ILE A 125 -10.04 -12.18 -10.33
N GLU A 126 -11.11 -11.37 -10.22
CA GLU A 126 -11.32 -10.51 -9.05
C GLU A 126 -11.45 -11.33 -7.76
N ALA A 127 -12.23 -12.42 -7.79
CA ALA A 127 -12.43 -13.29 -6.64
C ALA A 127 -11.14 -14.00 -6.19
N GLU A 128 -10.34 -14.49 -7.14
CA GLU A 128 -9.03 -15.09 -6.82
C GLU A 128 -8.04 -14.05 -6.31
N ALA A 129 -7.99 -12.85 -6.91
CA ALA A 129 -7.16 -11.75 -6.41
C ALA A 129 -7.51 -11.38 -4.97
N GLU A 130 -8.80 -11.32 -4.63
CA GLU A 130 -9.27 -11.10 -3.27
C GLU A 130 -8.80 -12.18 -2.30
N LYS A 131 -8.99 -13.45 -2.68
CA LYS A 131 -8.62 -14.60 -1.86
C LYS A 131 -7.12 -14.60 -1.56
N ILE A 132 -6.30 -14.39 -2.59
CA ILE A 132 -4.84 -14.29 -2.48
C ILE A 132 -4.45 -13.14 -1.54
N LEU A 133 -5.03 -11.95 -1.72
CA LEU A 133 -4.76 -10.79 -0.88
C LEU A 133 -5.13 -11.02 0.57
N VAL A 134 -6.33 -11.56 0.84
CA VAL A 134 -6.78 -11.83 2.22
C VAL A 134 -5.90 -12.87 2.88
N GLN A 135 -5.54 -13.95 2.17
CA GLN A 135 -4.60 -14.95 2.69
C GLN A 135 -3.23 -14.34 3.02
N LYS A 136 -2.71 -13.48 2.13
CA LYS A 136 -1.44 -12.80 2.36
C LYS A 136 -1.53 -11.86 3.56
N LEU A 137 -2.56 -11.03 3.66
CA LEU A 137 -2.78 -10.11 4.79
C LEU A 137 -2.94 -10.86 6.11
N ASN A 138 -3.65 -11.99 6.11
CA ASN A 138 -3.76 -12.86 7.29
C ASN A 138 -2.40 -13.42 7.71
N SER A 139 -1.57 -13.88 6.76
CA SER A 139 -0.21 -14.36 7.05
C SER A 139 0.71 -13.26 7.59
N MET A 140 0.40 -12.00 7.30
CA MET A 140 1.10 -10.81 7.82
C MET A 140 0.56 -10.34 9.18
N GLY A 141 -0.48 -10.99 9.72
CA GLY A 141 -1.08 -10.66 11.02
C GLY A 141 -2.27 -9.70 11.00
N TYR A 142 -2.85 -9.42 9.83
CA TYR A 142 -4.01 -8.51 9.67
C TYR A 142 -5.37 -9.22 9.60
N GLY A 143 -5.41 -10.53 9.84
CA GLY A 143 -6.67 -11.26 9.86
C GLY A 143 -7.48 -10.94 11.10
N MET A 144 -8.79 -10.72 10.94
CA MET A 144 -9.70 -10.68 12.07
C MET A 144 -9.93 -12.13 12.54
N SER A 145 -9.58 -12.40 13.80
CA SER A 145 -9.84 -13.67 14.50
C SER A 145 -11.30 -13.80 14.90
#